data_AF-A0A835TBB1-F1
#
_entry.id   AF-A0A835TBB1-F1
#
_cell.length_a   1.000
_cell.length_b   1.000
_cell.length_c   1.000
_cell.angle_alpha   90.00
_cell.angle_beta   90.00
_cell.angle_gamma   90.00
#
_symmetry.space_group_name_H-M   'P 1'
#
loop_
_entity.id
_entity.type
_entity.pdbx_description
1 polymer ?
#
loop_
_entity_poly.entity_id
_entity_poly.type
_entity_poly.pdbx_seq_one_letter_code
_entity_poly.pdbx_strand_id
1 'polypeptide(L)'
;MLGPTALTEAERNAGGQVRSRNYSFLSSEAGQQATQVDWAATFKDTSLPLVADLGCGAGRYVLLMGHNDAGRSSNYLGLDVHKALLDRANGWAAARGLSGHVAYAQANVVASAASILGSYPGGRVRLVSIQYPDPQQRRRRHVVGRELVAALAEVLLSGAQVYLNSDFEDTATYMRNCFECFGSQHFDIDTTVHVPGATFPCSEVLQPVRPDVVSQQAWQRRAAAAGAAAVVVDRAVAVSPAAGEDAASGPLSGSESGGEDVGGGGSGCEAVDEVDGVEEDLLFWRQGRWREAGWLLSNPVGAPTEREVYVELATRQQVYRVMLVRR
;
A
#
# COMPACT_ATOMS: atom_id res chain seq x y z
N MET A 1 6.66 -19.85 -22.59
CA MET A 1 7.15 -18.84 -21.63
C MET A 1 6.15 -17.69 -21.62
N LEU A 2 5.35 -17.57 -20.57
CA LEU A 2 4.49 -16.40 -20.36
C LEU A 2 5.39 -15.26 -19.84
N GLY A 3 5.35 -14.09 -20.47
CA GLY A 3 6.08 -12.93 -20.00
C GLY A 3 5.64 -12.51 -18.59
N PRO A 4 6.46 -11.72 -17.86
CA PRO A 4 6.34 -11.47 -16.42
C PRO A 4 5.05 -10.76 -15.94
N THR A 5 4.07 -10.53 -16.83
CA THR A 5 2.86 -9.75 -16.54
C THR A 5 1.54 -10.43 -16.95
N ALA A 6 1.56 -11.52 -17.73
CA ALA A 6 0.32 -12.12 -18.24
C ALA A 6 -0.37 -13.03 -17.19
N LEU A 7 -1.56 -12.64 -16.76
CA LEU A 7 -2.42 -13.49 -15.92
C LEU A 7 -3.00 -14.65 -16.74
N THR A 8 -3.01 -15.86 -16.18
CA THR A 8 -3.71 -17.02 -16.77
C THR A 8 -5.23 -16.80 -16.77
N GLU A 9 -5.99 -17.58 -17.54
CA GLU A 9 -7.46 -17.46 -17.57
C GLU A 9 -8.10 -17.75 -16.21
N ALA A 10 -7.56 -18.74 -15.48
CA ALA A 10 -7.94 -19.03 -14.10
C ALA A 10 -7.68 -17.81 -13.18
N GLU A 11 -6.58 -17.09 -13.38
CA GLU A 11 -6.26 -15.89 -12.59
C GLU A 11 -7.11 -14.68 -12.97
N ARG A 12 -7.48 -14.52 -14.24
CA ARG A 12 -8.40 -13.45 -14.67
C ARG A 12 -9.80 -13.63 -14.08
N ASN A 13 -10.23 -14.87 -13.89
CA ASN A 13 -11.55 -15.23 -13.37
C ASN A 13 -11.58 -15.41 -11.84
N ALA A 14 -10.43 -15.56 -11.19
CA ALA A 14 -10.34 -15.65 -9.74
C ALA A 14 -10.63 -14.29 -9.09
N GLY A 15 -11.61 -14.23 -8.19
CA GLY A 15 -11.83 -13.07 -7.31
C GLY A 15 -12.81 -11.99 -7.77
N GLY A 16 -13.42 -12.12 -8.95
CA GLY A 16 -14.46 -11.21 -9.43
C GLY A 16 -13.98 -9.81 -9.87
N GLN A 17 -14.91 -9.01 -10.40
CA GLN A 17 -14.65 -7.62 -10.77
C GLN A 17 -14.62 -6.72 -9.53
N VAL A 18 -13.56 -5.93 -9.37
CA VAL A 18 -13.46 -4.94 -8.29
C VAL A 18 -14.05 -3.62 -8.78
N ARG A 19 -15.23 -3.26 -8.27
CA ARG A 19 -15.86 -1.96 -8.54
C ARG A 19 -15.47 -0.98 -7.44
N SER A 20 -14.64 0.00 -7.80
CA SER A 20 -14.16 1.14 -7.01
C SER A 20 -13.52 0.84 -5.63
N ARG A 21 -12.71 1.78 -5.14
CA ARG A 21 -12.07 1.71 -3.81
C ARG A 21 -13.02 2.32 -2.77
N ASN A 22 -13.61 1.49 -1.92
CA ASN A 22 -14.44 1.93 -0.80
C ASN A 22 -13.64 1.93 0.51
N TYR A 23 -13.53 3.11 1.13
CA TYR A 23 -12.82 3.32 2.39
C TYR A 23 -13.73 3.31 3.63
N SER A 24 -15.02 2.97 3.50
CA SER A 24 -15.97 2.94 4.62
C SER A 24 -15.56 1.99 5.75
N PHE A 25 -14.70 1.01 5.44
CA PHE A 25 -14.09 0.14 6.45
C PHE A 25 -13.26 0.94 7.47
N LEU A 26 -12.53 1.98 7.05
CA LEU A 26 -11.73 2.80 7.96
C LEU A 26 -12.60 3.52 8.99
N SER A 27 -13.87 3.80 8.70
CA SER A 27 -14.80 4.47 9.63
C SER A 27 -15.73 3.51 10.37
N SER A 28 -15.67 2.20 10.08
CA SER A 28 -16.51 1.22 10.76
C SER A 28 -15.90 0.82 12.11
N GLU A 29 -16.74 0.29 13.01
CA GLU A 29 -16.27 -0.26 14.28
C GLU A 29 -15.16 -1.31 14.08
N ALA A 30 -15.35 -2.22 13.13
CA ALA A 30 -14.37 -3.25 12.81
C ALA A 30 -13.02 -2.69 12.32
N GLY A 31 -13.03 -1.62 11.53
CA GLY A 31 -11.78 -1.00 11.04
C GLY A 31 -11.11 -0.05 12.05
N GLN A 32 -11.79 0.29 13.14
CA GLN A 32 -11.21 1.01 14.28
C GLN A 32 -10.64 0.07 15.35
N GLN A 33 -10.97 -1.22 15.29
CA GLN A 33 -10.46 -2.23 16.21
C GLN A 33 -9.22 -2.95 15.63
N ALA A 34 -8.34 -3.40 16.52
CA ALA A 34 -7.19 -4.19 16.15
C ALA A 34 -7.64 -5.54 15.57
N THR A 35 -7.27 -5.79 14.32
CA THR A 35 -7.61 -7.05 13.64
C THR A 35 -6.78 -8.20 14.22
N GLN A 36 -7.42 -9.36 14.40
CA GLN A 36 -6.80 -10.63 14.76
C GLN A 36 -6.70 -11.53 13.53
N VAL A 37 -5.63 -12.32 13.43
CA VAL A 37 -5.44 -13.30 12.36
C VAL A 37 -5.34 -14.69 12.97
N ASP A 38 -6.14 -15.62 12.46
CA ASP A 38 -5.97 -17.05 12.77
C ASP A 38 -4.79 -17.58 11.95
N TRP A 39 -3.62 -17.60 12.55
CA TRP A 39 -2.38 -18.01 11.90
C TRP A 39 -2.39 -19.47 11.46
N ALA A 40 -2.99 -20.36 12.25
CA ALA A 40 -3.06 -21.78 11.95
C ALA A 40 -3.98 -22.05 10.75
N ALA A 41 -5.02 -21.24 10.56
CA ALA A 41 -5.86 -21.28 9.36
C ALA A 41 -5.22 -20.60 8.15
N THR A 42 -4.35 -19.61 8.37
CA THR A 42 -3.78 -18.76 7.31
C THR A 42 -2.58 -19.39 6.62
N PHE A 43 -1.63 -19.94 7.39
CA PHE A 43 -0.38 -20.50 6.87
C PHE A 43 -0.20 -21.96 7.24
N LYS A 44 0.35 -22.75 6.31
CA LYS A 44 0.62 -24.18 6.52
C LYS A 44 1.72 -24.42 7.55
N ASP A 45 2.72 -23.54 7.58
CA ASP A 45 3.83 -23.61 8.51
C ASP A 45 4.05 -22.23 9.12
N THR A 46 3.50 -22.00 10.32
CA THR A 46 3.63 -20.74 11.04
C THR A 46 4.97 -20.56 11.73
N SER A 47 5.88 -21.55 11.67
CA SER A 47 7.24 -21.43 12.23
C SER A 47 8.19 -20.63 11.32
N LEU A 48 7.82 -20.46 10.04
CA LEU A 48 8.58 -19.69 9.07
C LEU A 48 8.58 -18.19 9.41
N PRO A 49 9.62 -17.43 9.02
CA PRO A 49 9.60 -15.97 9.10
C PRO A 49 8.42 -15.36 8.34
N LEU A 50 7.93 -14.19 8.77
CA LEU A 50 6.91 -13.43 8.05
C LEU A 50 7.52 -12.29 7.23
N VAL A 51 7.04 -12.11 6.01
CA VAL A 51 7.19 -10.91 5.18
C VAL A 51 5.81 -10.27 5.02
N ALA A 52 5.67 -9.01 5.40
CA ALA A 52 4.40 -8.29 5.38
C ALA A 52 4.46 -7.03 4.52
N ASP A 53 3.36 -6.72 3.81
CA ASP A 53 3.18 -5.48 3.06
C ASP A 53 1.94 -4.74 3.59
N LEU A 54 2.15 -3.56 4.16
CA LEU A 54 1.12 -2.74 4.79
C LEU A 54 0.53 -1.76 3.77
N GLY A 55 -0.75 -1.97 3.42
CA GLY A 55 -1.38 -1.24 2.32
C GLY A 55 -1.07 -1.88 0.96
N CYS A 56 -1.20 -3.20 0.86
CA CYS A 56 -0.76 -3.98 -0.30
C CYS A 56 -1.56 -3.75 -1.58
N GLY A 57 -2.67 -3.00 -1.53
CA GLY A 57 -3.50 -2.66 -2.67
C GLY A 57 -4.05 -3.92 -3.37
N ALA A 58 -3.68 -4.11 -4.63
CA ALA A 58 -4.11 -5.29 -5.40
C ALA A 58 -3.36 -6.58 -4.99
N GLY A 59 -2.29 -6.49 -4.20
CA GLY A 59 -1.59 -7.64 -3.62
C GLY A 59 -0.56 -8.32 -4.51
N ARG A 60 -0.33 -7.85 -5.75
CA ARG A 60 0.55 -8.53 -6.72
C ARG A 60 2.02 -8.55 -6.32
N TYR A 61 2.50 -7.54 -5.60
CA TYR A 61 3.85 -7.52 -5.03
C TYR A 61 4.10 -8.71 -4.09
N VAL A 62 3.23 -8.91 -3.09
CA VAL A 62 3.30 -10.02 -2.14
C VAL A 62 3.18 -11.38 -2.86
N LEU A 63 2.32 -11.44 -3.88
CA LEU A 63 2.15 -12.64 -4.70
C LEU A 63 3.43 -12.99 -5.47
N LEU A 64 4.09 -11.97 -6.05
CA LEU A 64 5.35 -12.14 -6.78
C LEU A 64 6.47 -12.58 -5.84
N MET A 65 6.57 -12.00 -4.64
CA MET A 65 7.56 -12.43 -3.65
C MET A 65 7.38 -13.91 -3.28
N GLY A 66 6.17 -14.32 -2.90
CA GLY A 66 5.90 -15.73 -2.58
C GLY A 66 5.97 -16.68 -3.78
N HIS A 67 5.83 -16.18 -5.01
CA HIS A 67 6.08 -16.97 -6.21
C HIS A 67 7.58 -17.19 -6.44
N ASN A 68 8.40 -16.16 -6.23
CA ASN A 68 9.84 -16.21 -6.42
C ASN A 68 10.58 -16.98 -5.31
N ASP A 69 9.95 -17.13 -4.13
CA ASP A 69 10.45 -17.96 -3.02
C ASP A 69 10.19 -19.45 -3.23
N ALA A 70 10.89 -20.03 -4.21
CA ALA A 70 10.79 -21.45 -4.54
C ALA A 70 11.14 -22.37 -3.34
N GLY A 71 11.96 -21.89 -2.40
CA GLY A 71 12.35 -22.61 -1.20
C GLY A 71 11.32 -22.59 -0.06
N ARG A 72 10.23 -21.82 -0.20
CA ARG A 72 9.22 -21.61 0.85
C ARG A 72 9.85 -21.19 2.18
N SER A 73 10.79 -20.26 2.10
CA SER A 73 11.62 -19.84 3.24
C SER A 73 10.93 -18.80 4.13
N SER A 74 9.78 -18.26 3.74
CA SER A 74 8.97 -17.32 4.53
C SER A 74 7.47 -17.47 4.24
N ASN A 75 6.63 -16.92 5.09
CA ASN A 75 5.23 -16.64 4.79
C ASN A 75 5.07 -15.20 4.33
N TYR A 76 4.12 -14.95 3.45
CA TYR A 76 3.90 -13.64 2.82
C TYR A 76 2.47 -13.16 3.08
N LEU A 77 2.35 -12.00 3.73
CA LEU A 77 1.07 -11.41 4.13
C LEU A 77 0.87 -10.02 3.51
N GLY A 78 -0.20 -9.84 2.75
CA GLY A 78 -0.66 -8.52 2.33
C GLY A 78 -1.80 -8.03 3.23
N LEU A 79 -1.70 -6.79 3.72
CA LEU A 79 -2.76 -6.14 4.50
C LEU A 79 -3.31 -4.93 3.75
N ASP A 80 -4.62 -4.79 3.66
CA ASP A 80 -5.28 -3.62 3.09
C ASP A 80 -6.68 -3.42 3.68
N VAL A 81 -7.29 -2.26 3.44
CA VAL A 81 -8.67 -1.98 3.89
C VAL A 81 -9.73 -2.46 2.90
N HIS A 82 -9.35 -2.76 1.65
CA HIS A 82 -10.29 -3.08 0.57
C HIS A 82 -10.53 -4.58 0.44
N LYS A 83 -11.55 -5.10 1.11
CA LYS A 83 -11.90 -6.53 1.11
C LYS A 83 -11.96 -7.16 -0.29
N ALA A 84 -12.60 -6.52 -1.26
CA ALA A 84 -12.74 -7.06 -2.61
C ALA A 84 -11.38 -7.24 -3.33
N LEU A 85 -10.40 -6.37 -3.08
CA LEU A 85 -9.04 -6.56 -3.62
C LEU A 85 -8.36 -7.77 -2.97
N LEU A 86 -8.55 -7.96 -1.68
CA LEU A 86 -7.92 -9.03 -0.89
C LEU A 86 -8.54 -10.39 -1.19
N ASP A 87 -9.86 -10.47 -1.33
CA ASP A 87 -10.55 -11.69 -1.78
C ASP A 87 -10.03 -12.14 -3.14
N ARG A 88 -9.80 -11.18 -4.06
CA ARG A 88 -9.19 -11.45 -5.36
C ARG A 88 -7.74 -11.89 -5.27
N ALA A 89 -6.94 -11.23 -4.45
CA ALA A 89 -5.54 -11.59 -4.25
C ALA A 89 -5.39 -13.00 -3.64
N ASN A 90 -6.25 -13.36 -2.67
CA ASN A 90 -6.34 -14.73 -2.15
C ASN A 90 -6.75 -15.74 -3.24
N GLY A 91 -7.67 -15.36 -4.13
CA GLY A 91 -8.02 -16.16 -5.32
C GLY A 91 -6.83 -16.39 -6.25
N TRP A 92 -6.00 -15.37 -6.50
CA TRP A 92 -4.77 -15.50 -7.29
C TRP A 92 -3.71 -16.38 -6.62
N ALA A 93 -3.57 -16.28 -5.29
CA ALA A 93 -2.69 -17.16 -4.54
C ALA A 93 -3.16 -18.63 -4.66
N ALA A 94 -4.46 -18.88 -4.52
CA ALA A 94 -5.04 -20.22 -4.69
C ALA A 94 -4.81 -20.78 -6.10
N ALA A 95 -5.09 -19.98 -7.14
CA ALA A 95 -4.90 -20.39 -8.54
C ALA A 95 -3.43 -20.73 -8.86
N ARG A 96 -2.45 -20.12 -8.16
CA ARG A 96 -1.02 -20.40 -8.29
C ARG A 96 -0.51 -21.50 -7.35
N GLY A 97 -1.38 -22.13 -6.55
CA GLY A 97 -0.98 -23.12 -5.54
C GLY A 97 -0.15 -22.53 -4.39
N LEU A 98 -0.34 -21.23 -4.11
CA LEU A 98 0.37 -20.48 -3.07
C LEU A 98 -0.43 -20.34 -1.77
N SER A 99 -1.65 -20.89 -1.69
CA SER A 99 -2.44 -20.91 -0.46
C SER A 99 -1.68 -21.60 0.69
N GLY A 100 -1.70 -20.97 1.86
CA GLY A 100 -0.96 -21.41 3.03
C GLY A 100 0.51 -20.96 3.04
N HIS A 101 0.92 -20.13 2.08
CA HIS A 101 2.25 -19.51 1.99
C HIS A 101 2.16 -18.01 1.64
N VAL A 102 1.21 -17.65 0.77
CA VAL A 102 0.78 -16.27 0.50
C VAL A 102 -0.66 -16.11 0.97
N ALA A 103 -0.93 -15.05 1.75
CA ALA A 103 -2.26 -14.74 2.24
C ALA A 103 -2.51 -13.22 2.27
N TYR A 104 -3.79 -12.85 2.28
CA TYR A 104 -4.24 -11.46 2.35
C TYR A 104 -5.33 -11.32 3.40
N ALA A 105 -5.22 -10.29 4.25
CA ALA A 105 -6.20 -10.02 5.30
C ALA A 105 -6.62 -8.54 5.31
N GLN A 106 -7.90 -8.31 5.59
CA GLN A 106 -8.45 -6.96 5.67
C GLN A 106 -8.07 -6.35 7.01
N ALA A 107 -7.38 -5.22 7.00
CA ALA A 107 -6.96 -4.53 8.22
C ALA A 107 -6.76 -3.04 7.99
N ASN A 108 -7.11 -2.24 9.00
CA ASN A 108 -6.54 -0.91 9.15
C ASN A 108 -5.16 -1.07 9.77
N VAL A 109 -4.12 -0.94 8.95
CA VAL A 109 -2.74 -1.23 9.38
C VAL A 109 -2.28 -0.36 10.54
N VAL A 110 -2.75 0.88 10.65
CA VAL A 110 -2.41 1.76 11.79
C VAL A 110 -2.98 1.21 13.09
N ALA A 111 -4.23 0.73 13.06
CA ALA A 111 -4.88 0.15 14.24
C ALA A 111 -4.46 -1.31 14.53
N SER A 112 -3.91 -2.02 13.54
CA SER A 112 -3.75 -3.47 13.60
C SER A 112 -2.31 -3.97 13.51
N ALA A 113 -1.33 -3.15 13.13
CA ALA A 113 0.04 -3.61 12.90
C ALA A 113 0.66 -4.28 14.13
N ALA A 114 0.55 -3.68 15.32
CA ALA A 114 1.07 -4.28 16.55
C ALA A 114 0.41 -5.63 16.85
N SER A 115 -0.93 -5.68 16.81
CA SER A 115 -1.70 -6.90 17.06
C SER A 115 -1.37 -8.03 16.08
N ILE A 116 -1.39 -7.74 14.78
CA ILE A 116 -1.13 -8.74 13.75
C ILE A 116 0.33 -9.18 13.82
N LEU A 117 1.28 -8.26 13.70
CA LEU A 117 2.69 -8.65 13.61
C LEU A 117 3.21 -9.24 14.93
N GLY A 118 2.75 -8.73 16.08
CA GLY A 118 3.15 -9.20 17.41
C GLY A 118 2.54 -10.55 17.80
N SER A 119 1.41 -10.96 17.20
CA SER A 119 0.80 -12.27 17.46
C SER A 119 1.31 -13.40 16.56
N TYR A 120 2.20 -13.10 15.59
CA TYR A 120 2.67 -14.09 14.63
C TYR A 120 3.53 -15.20 15.30
N PRO A 121 3.12 -16.49 15.24
CA PRO A 121 3.72 -17.56 16.05
C PRO A 121 5.19 -17.88 15.73
N GLY A 122 5.62 -17.65 14.49
CA GLY A 122 7.00 -17.90 14.05
C GLY A 122 8.02 -16.97 14.70
N GLY A 123 7.55 -16.00 15.49
CA GLY A 123 8.37 -15.18 16.36
C GLY A 123 9.33 -14.25 15.64
N ARG A 124 9.23 -14.11 14.31
CA ARG A 124 10.03 -13.13 13.55
C ARG A 124 9.30 -12.62 12.31
N VAL A 125 9.16 -11.31 12.25
CA VAL A 125 8.86 -10.58 11.02
C VAL A 125 10.20 -10.14 10.44
N ARG A 126 10.53 -10.60 9.23
CA ARG A 126 11.80 -10.28 8.56
C ARG A 126 11.76 -8.95 7.84
N LEU A 127 10.64 -8.67 7.18
CA LEU A 127 10.48 -7.50 6.32
C LEU A 127 9.06 -6.97 6.44
N VAL A 128 8.94 -5.67 6.68
CA VAL A 128 7.71 -4.89 6.51
C VAL A 128 7.91 -3.94 5.35
N SER A 129 7.04 -4.01 4.35
CA SER A 129 7.02 -3.07 3.23
C SER A 129 5.86 -2.08 3.40
N ILE A 130 6.11 -0.79 3.10
CA ILE A 130 5.09 0.25 3.01
C ILE A 130 5.35 1.02 1.71
N GLN A 131 4.49 0.81 0.71
CA GLN A 131 4.81 1.21 -0.65
C GLN A 131 3.68 2.02 -1.28
N TYR A 132 4.08 3.11 -1.95
CA TYR A 132 3.19 4.02 -2.66
C TYR A 132 1.93 4.40 -1.88
N PRO A 133 2.03 4.76 -0.57
CA PRO A 133 0.86 5.25 0.15
C PRO A 133 0.35 6.51 -0.54
N ASP A 134 -0.94 6.80 -0.34
CA ASP A 134 -1.53 8.00 -0.91
C ASP A 134 -0.74 9.25 -0.49
N PRO A 135 -0.57 10.25 -1.38
CA PRO A 135 0.26 11.41 -1.10
C PRO A 135 -0.11 12.12 0.20
N GLN A 136 0.89 12.33 1.05
CA GLN A 136 0.69 12.79 2.42
C GLN A 136 0.15 14.23 2.48
N GLN A 137 0.60 15.14 1.60
CA GLN A 137 0.22 16.56 1.58
C GLN A 137 -1.29 16.88 1.51
N ARG A 138 -2.14 15.91 1.18
CA ARG A 138 -3.60 16.11 1.04
C ARG A 138 -4.42 15.32 2.06
N ARG A 139 -3.77 14.57 2.93
CA ARG A 139 -4.43 13.69 3.89
C ARG A 139 -4.32 14.34 5.26
N ARG A 140 -5.45 14.41 5.97
CA ARG A 140 -5.48 14.72 7.41
C ARG A 140 -4.86 13.60 8.26
N ARG A 141 -4.67 12.40 7.68
CA ARG A 141 -4.17 11.20 8.36
C ARG A 141 -3.24 10.45 7.44
N HIS A 142 -2.00 10.27 7.90
CA HIS A 142 -0.96 9.57 7.18
C HIS A 142 -0.90 8.11 7.63
N VAL A 143 -0.71 7.17 6.71
CA VAL A 143 -0.52 5.75 7.09
C VAL A 143 0.76 5.58 7.90
N VAL A 144 1.84 6.24 7.47
CA VAL A 144 3.11 6.27 8.22
C VAL A 144 3.08 7.48 9.14
N GLY A 145 2.56 7.29 10.34
CA GLY A 145 2.55 8.28 11.42
C GLY A 145 3.25 7.75 12.67
N ARG A 146 3.22 8.54 13.75
CA ARG A 146 3.77 8.16 15.06
C ARG A 146 3.27 6.80 15.53
N GLU A 147 1.98 6.54 15.38
CA GLU A 147 1.30 5.33 15.85
C GLU A 147 1.85 4.09 15.15
N LEU A 148 2.00 4.14 13.82
CA LEU A 148 2.53 3.01 13.07
C LEU A 148 4.02 2.79 13.38
N VAL A 149 4.82 3.85 13.50
CA VAL A 149 6.24 3.73 13.87
C VAL A 149 6.38 3.09 15.26
N ALA A 150 5.58 3.52 16.24
CA ALA A 150 5.57 2.95 17.58
C ALA A 150 5.13 1.47 17.59
N ALA A 151 4.05 1.15 16.86
CA ALA A 151 3.58 -0.22 16.72
C ALA A 151 4.64 -1.15 16.12
N LEU A 152 5.36 -0.69 15.08
CA LEU A 152 6.45 -1.46 14.48
C LEU A 152 7.66 -1.58 15.42
N ALA A 153 8.00 -0.52 16.17
CA ALA A 153 9.09 -0.56 17.14
C ALA A 153 8.86 -1.59 18.26
N GLU A 154 7.59 -1.72 18.68
CA GLU A 154 7.15 -2.66 19.72
C GLU A 154 7.31 -4.12 19.29
N VAL A 155 6.93 -4.44 18.05
CA VAL A 155 6.76 -5.84 17.62
C VAL A 155 7.87 -6.38 16.73
N LEU A 156 8.64 -5.51 16.07
CA LEU A 156 9.76 -5.95 15.24
C LEU A 156 10.99 -6.26 16.10
N LEU A 157 11.58 -7.43 15.86
CA LEU A 157 12.83 -7.86 16.49
C LEU A 157 14.04 -7.23 15.78
N SER A 158 15.16 -7.13 16.50
CA SER A 158 16.45 -6.70 15.94
C SER A 158 16.79 -7.47 14.65
N GLY A 159 17.25 -6.75 13.62
CA GLY A 159 17.53 -7.26 12.28
C GLY A 159 16.32 -7.30 11.34
N ALA A 160 15.09 -7.06 11.81
CA ALA A 160 13.94 -6.90 10.93
C ALA A 160 14.10 -5.64 10.07
N GLN A 161 13.70 -5.73 8.80
CA GLN A 161 13.81 -4.65 7.83
C GLN A 161 12.47 -3.95 7.62
N VAL A 162 12.53 -2.63 7.39
CA VAL A 162 11.37 -1.83 6.95
C VAL A 162 11.72 -1.17 5.62
N TYR A 163 11.00 -1.54 4.57
CA TYR A 163 11.18 -1.01 3.23
C TYR A 163 10.10 0.03 2.91
N LEU A 164 10.52 1.27 2.71
CA LEU A 164 9.64 2.38 2.35
C LEU A 164 9.90 2.77 0.90
N ASN A 165 8.82 2.94 0.13
CA ASN A 165 8.91 3.15 -1.31
C ASN A 165 7.84 4.13 -1.82
N SER A 166 8.20 5.08 -2.68
CA SER A 166 7.23 5.99 -3.33
C SER A 166 7.76 6.54 -4.66
N ASP A 167 6.86 6.93 -5.55
CA ASP A 167 7.13 7.71 -6.76
C ASP A 167 7.10 9.23 -6.53
N PHE A 168 6.77 9.67 -5.30
CA PHE A 168 6.83 11.07 -4.89
C PHE A 168 7.87 11.25 -3.80
N GLU A 169 8.88 12.08 -4.05
CA GLU A 169 9.95 12.35 -3.08
C GLU A 169 9.40 12.91 -1.77
N ASP A 170 8.41 13.80 -1.84
CA ASP A 170 7.77 14.40 -0.67
C ASP A 170 7.15 13.32 0.22
N THR A 171 6.50 12.33 -0.38
CA THR A 171 5.88 11.21 0.36
C THR A 171 6.96 10.31 0.97
N ALA A 172 8.00 9.94 0.22
CA ALA A 172 9.11 9.16 0.75
C ALA A 172 9.87 9.92 1.87
N THR A 173 10.05 11.22 1.72
CA THR A 173 10.68 12.10 2.71
C THR A 173 9.88 12.12 4.00
N TYR A 174 8.57 12.34 3.90
CA TYR A 174 7.69 12.32 5.06
C TYR A 174 7.78 10.98 5.80
N MET A 175 7.70 9.85 5.09
CA MET A 175 7.81 8.53 5.71
C MET A 175 9.15 8.34 6.42
N ARG A 176 10.28 8.65 5.76
CA ARG A 176 11.62 8.55 6.37
C ARG A 176 11.72 9.42 7.63
N ASN A 177 11.30 10.68 7.52
CA ASN A 177 11.37 11.64 8.61
C ASN A 177 10.48 11.24 9.78
N CYS A 178 9.34 10.59 9.53
CA CYS A 178 8.48 10.03 10.57
C CYS A 178 9.18 8.92 11.37
N PHE A 179 9.82 7.97 10.69
CA PHE A 179 10.61 6.94 11.37
C PHE A 179 11.79 7.52 12.13
N GLU A 180 12.48 8.51 11.56
CA GLU A 180 13.64 9.12 12.23
C GLU A 180 13.22 9.94 13.46
N CYS A 181 12.14 10.73 13.33
CA CYS A 181 11.63 11.57 14.40
C CYS A 181 11.08 10.75 15.58
N PHE A 182 10.32 9.69 15.30
CA PHE A 182 9.60 8.94 16.35
C PHE A 182 10.22 7.59 16.71
N GLY A 183 11.15 7.08 15.89
CA GLY A 183 11.67 5.72 16.00
C GLY A 183 13.19 5.60 15.88
N SER A 184 13.97 6.68 15.86
CA SER A 184 15.44 6.62 15.71
C SER A 184 16.17 5.91 16.85
N GLN A 185 15.52 5.69 18.00
CA GLN A 185 16.02 4.83 19.07
C GLN A 185 15.85 3.33 18.78
N HIS A 186 14.96 2.96 17.87
CA HIS A 186 14.62 1.57 17.52
C HIS A 186 15.08 1.17 16.11
N PHE A 187 15.14 2.11 15.18
CA PHE A 187 15.45 1.88 13.77
C PHE A 187 16.69 2.64 13.35
N ASP A 188 17.28 2.19 12.25
CA ASP A 188 18.40 2.81 11.57
C ASP A 188 18.26 2.71 10.05
N ILE A 189 19.02 3.52 9.32
CA ILE A 189 19.28 3.27 7.90
C ILE A 189 20.03 1.94 7.76
N ASP A 190 19.55 1.07 6.87
CA ASP A 190 20.23 -0.20 6.60
C ASP A 190 21.48 0.04 5.74
N THR A 191 22.62 0.22 6.40
CA THR A 191 23.92 0.47 5.77
C THR A 191 24.46 -0.72 4.96
N THR A 192 23.80 -1.89 5.01
CA THR A 192 24.18 -3.02 4.15
C THR A 192 23.72 -2.84 2.70
N VAL A 193 22.69 -2.00 2.47
CA VAL A 193 22.17 -1.67 1.14
C VAL A 193 22.35 -0.19 0.78
N HIS A 194 22.37 0.71 1.77
CA HIS A 194 22.71 2.12 1.59
C HIS A 194 24.22 2.34 1.58
N VAL A 195 24.88 1.82 0.54
CA VAL A 195 26.33 1.91 0.35
C VAL A 195 26.72 2.96 -0.69
N PRO A 196 27.95 3.50 -0.66
CA PRO A 196 28.41 4.45 -1.68
C PRO A 196 28.22 3.92 -3.11
N GLY A 197 27.59 4.74 -3.97
CA GLY A 197 27.28 4.37 -5.35
C GLY A 197 25.99 3.56 -5.55
N ALA A 198 25.32 3.13 -4.47
CA ALA A 198 24.00 2.50 -4.53
C ALA A 198 22.84 3.48 -4.25
N THR A 199 23.14 4.74 -3.97
CA THR A 199 22.15 5.78 -3.65
C THR A 199 22.32 7.04 -4.52
N PHE A 200 21.24 7.81 -4.62
CA PHE A 200 21.24 9.16 -5.19
C PHE A 200 20.78 10.18 -4.13
N PRO A 201 21.26 11.43 -4.20
CA PRO A 201 21.00 12.41 -3.14
C PRO A 201 19.52 12.83 -3.09
N CYS A 202 19.07 13.18 -1.88
CA CYS A 202 17.76 13.83 -1.71
C CYS A 202 17.78 15.24 -2.35
N SER A 203 16.69 15.64 -2.98
CA SER A 203 16.59 16.98 -3.58
C SER A 203 16.72 18.09 -2.55
N GLU A 204 17.35 19.20 -2.94
CA GLU A 204 17.50 20.39 -2.09
C GLU A 204 16.17 21.15 -1.93
N VAL A 205 15.23 20.94 -2.85
CA VAL A 205 13.99 21.73 -2.99
C VAL A 205 12.80 20.96 -2.41
N LEU A 206 12.86 20.71 -1.11
CA LEU A 206 11.66 20.70 -0.29
C LEU A 206 11.65 22.02 0.49
N GLN A 207 11.63 23.15 -0.24
CA GLN A 207 11.34 24.43 0.39
C GLN A 207 9.88 24.41 0.86
N PRO A 208 9.53 25.08 1.98
CA PRO A 208 8.14 25.26 2.35
C PRO A 208 7.42 25.91 1.17
N VAL A 209 6.68 25.12 0.40
CA VAL A 209 5.72 25.69 -0.55
C VAL A 209 4.71 26.35 0.35
N ARG A 210 4.63 27.68 0.29
CA ARG A 210 3.63 28.39 1.06
C ARG A 210 2.26 27.77 0.72
N PRO A 211 1.38 27.52 1.70
CA PRO A 211 0.11 26.80 1.48
C PRO A 211 -0.76 27.36 0.35
N ASP A 212 -0.56 28.63 -0.02
CA ASP A 212 -1.24 29.38 -1.06
C ASP A 212 -0.81 29.05 -2.51
N VAL A 213 0.25 28.27 -2.74
CA VAL A 213 0.77 28.00 -4.10
C VAL A 213 0.81 26.50 -4.42
N VAL A 214 -0.31 25.82 -4.26
CA VAL A 214 -0.61 24.62 -5.06
C VAL A 214 -1.71 24.99 -6.04
N SER A 215 -1.34 25.43 -7.25
CA SER A 215 -2.36 25.60 -8.28
C SER A 215 -2.96 24.22 -8.58
N GLN A 216 -4.28 24.08 -8.42
CA GLN A 216 -5.02 22.84 -8.70
C GLN A 216 -4.66 22.26 -10.09
N GLN A 217 -4.25 23.12 -11.02
CA GLN A 217 -3.91 22.80 -12.41
C GLN A 217 -2.58 22.05 -12.60
N ALA A 218 -1.52 22.35 -11.82
CA ALA A 218 -0.24 21.65 -11.95
C ALA A 218 -0.36 20.19 -11.47
N TRP A 219 -1.16 19.98 -10.42
CA TRP A 219 -1.50 18.67 -9.90
C TRP A 219 -2.48 17.92 -10.80
N GLN A 220 -3.53 18.56 -11.33
CA GLN A 220 -4.46 17.91 -12.27
C GLN A 220 -3.70 17.30 -13.46
N ARG A 221 -2.63 17.92 -13.95
CA ARG A 221 -1.79 17.36 -15.02
C ARG A 221 -1.00 16.13 -14.59
N ARG A 222 -0.38 16.15 -13.40
CA ARG A 222 0.39 15.00 -12.85
C ARG A 222 -0.50 13.83 -12.40
N ALA A 223 -1.63 14.13 -11.75
CA ALA A 223 -2.61 13.14 -11.31
C ALA A 223 -3.45 12.58 -12.46
N ALA A 224 -3.77 13.36 -13.50
CA ALA A 224 -4.38 12.83 -14.71
C ALA A 224 -3.43 11.88 -15.46
N ALA A 225 -2.12 12.16 -15.47
CA ALA A 225 -1.13 11.22 -16.01
C ALA A 225 -1.06 9.92 -15.19
N ALA A 226 -1.11 10.00 -13.86
CA ALA A 226 -1.11 8.83 -12.97
C ALA A 226 -2.44 8.04 -12.98
N GLY A 227 -3.58 8.73 -13.08
CA GLY A 227 -4.90 8.13 -13.21
C GLY A 227 -5.11 7.48 -14.59
N ALA A 228 -4.60 8.12 -15.65
CA ALA A 228 -4.55 7.52 -16.98
C ALA A 228 -3.67 6.27 -17.00
N ALA A 229 -2.55 6.24 -16.26
CA ALA A 229 -1.75 5.03 -16.08
C ALA A 229 -2.55 3.89 -15.42
N ALA A 230 -3.23 4.17 -14.31
CA ALA A 230 -4.05 3.17 -13.62
C ALA A 230 -5.21 2.65 -14.50
N VAL A 231 -5.87 3.52 -15.26
CA VAL A 231 -6.95 3.16 -16.20
C VAL A 231 -6.41 2.39 -17.41
N VAL A 232 -5.23 2.72 -17.93
CA VAL A 232 -4.60 2.01 -19.05
C VAL A 232 -4.15 0.61 -18.65
N VAL A 233 -3.67 0.41 -17.42
CA VAL A 233 -3.37 -0.93 -16.89
C VAL A 233 -4.64 -1.77 -16.78
N ASP A 234 -5.77 -1.20 -16.35
CA ASP A 234 -7.07 -1.90 -16.31
C ASP A 234 -7.63 -2.18 -17.72
N ARG A 235 -7.44 -1.24 -18.68
CA ARG A 235 -7.92 -1.37 -20.07
C ARG A 235 -7.09 -2.33 -20.92
N ALA A 236 -5.80 -2.48 -20.66
CA ALA A 236 -4.95 -3.45 -21.35
C ALA A 236 -5.35 -4.92 -21.08
N VAL A 237 -6.25 -5.16 -20.11
CA VAL A 237 -6.84 -6.48 -19.81
C VAL A 237 -8.18 -6.69 -20.52
N ALA A 238 -8.82 -5.64 -21.05
CA ALA A 238 -10.08 -5.73 -21.77
C ALA A 238 -9.85 -5.82 -23.28
N VAL A 239 -9.61 -7.05 -23.78
CA VAL A 239 -9.75 -7.33 -25.22
C VAL A 239 -11.24 -7.47 -25.54
N SER A 240 -11.78 -6.58 -26.37
CA SER A 240 -13.14 -6.67 -26.89
C SER A 240 -13.35 -7.99 -27.64
N PRO A 241 -14.48 -8.70 -27.45
CA PRO A 241 -14.87 -9.74 -28.38
C PRO A 241 -15.30 -9.11 -29.72
N ALA A 242 -14.89 -9.77 -30.79
CA ALA A 242 -15.23 -9.40 -32.16
C ALA A 242 -16.74 -9.41 -32.40
N ALA A 243 -17.17 -8.53 -33.30
CA ALA A 243 -18.53 -8.43 -33.79
C ALA A 243 -19.01 -9.77 -34.38
N GLY A 244 -20.18 -10.20 -33.92
CA GLY A 244 -21.00 -11.24 -34.53
C GLY A 244 -22.45 -10.78 -34.47
N GLU A 245 -23.00 -10.50 -35.65
CA GLU A 245 -24.41 -10.19 -35.88
C GLU A 245 -25.26 -11.42 -35.52
N ASP A 246 -26.38 -11.24 -34.81
CA ASP A 246 -27.69 -11.66 -35.32
C ASP A 246 -28.84 -11.22 -34.40
N ALA A 247 -29.97 -10.96 -35.05
CA ALA A 247 -31.18 -10.28 -34.59
C ALA A 247 -32.11 -11.13 -33.70
N ALA A 248 -32.95 -10.46 -32.89
CA ALA A 248 -34.41 -10.65 -32.88
C ALA A 248 -35.13 -9.90 -31.72
N SER A 249 -35.90 -8.87 -32.11
CA SER A 249 -37.29 -8.53 -31.69
C SER A 249 -37.79 -8.67 -30.24
N GLY A 250 -38.40 -7.59 -29.74
CA GLY A 250 -39.60 -7.63 -28.87
C GLY A 250 -39.69 -6.49 -27.83
N PRO A 251 -40.68 -5.58 -27.88
CA PRO A 251 -40.83 -4.50 -26.91
C PRO A 251 -41.83 -4.88 -25.82
N LEU A 252 -41.56 -4.50 -24.56
CA LEU A 252 -42.59 -4.39 -23.53
C LEU A 252 -42.43 -3.15 -22.67
N SER A 253 -43.54 -2.43 -22.62
CA SER A 253 -43.97 -1.29 -21.83
C SER A 253 -43.82 -1.44 -20.32
N GLY A 254 -43.85 -0.32 -19.60
CA GLY A 254 -44.62 -0.27 -18.35
C GLY A 254 -44.09 0.62 -17.23
N SER A 255 -44.75 1.78 -17.11
CA SER A 255 -45.25 2.42 -15.88
C SER A 255 -44.28 2.98 -14.82
N GLU A 256 -44.48 4.28 -14.63
CA GLU A 256 -44.21 5.11 -13.46
C GLU A 256 -44.96 4.66 -12.19
N SER A 257 -44.35 4.91 -11.04
CA SER A 257 -44.94 5.44 -9.78
C SER A 257 -43.76 5.60 -8.81
N GLY A 258 -43.56 6.68 -8.05
CA GLY A 258 -44.51 7.52 -7.34
C GLY A 258 -44.25 7.29 -5.84
N GLY A 259 -43.69 8.28 -5.15
CA GLY A 259 -43.38 8.18 -3.71
C GLY A 259 -42.59 9.37 -3.19
N GLU A 260 -43.31 10.41 -2.81
CA GLU A 260 -42.85 11.49 -1.93
C GLU A 260 -42.56 10.92 -0.51
N ASP A 261 -41.61 11.50 0.22
CA ASP A 261 -41.91 12.49 1.27
C ASP A 261 -40.94 12.49 2.49
N VAL A 262 -40.82 13.70 3.06
CA VAL A 262 -40.41 14.12 4.41
C VAL A 262 -38.92 14.20 4.81
N GLY A 263 -38.54 15.44 5.13
CA GLY A 263 -37.27 15.88 5.67
C GLY A 263 -36.99 15.50 7.14
N GLY A 264 -35.74 15.76 7.53
CA GLY A 264 -35.25 15.59 8.88
C GLY A 264 -33.88 16.24 9.01
N GLY A 265 -33.84 17.56 9.17
CA GLY A 265 -32.63 18.29 9.53
C GLY A 265 -32.18 17.89 10.93
N GLY A 266 -30.95 17.39 11.01
CA GLY A 266 -30.25 17.08 12.26
C GLY A 266 -28.80 17.52 12.12
N SER A 267 -28.57 18.80 12.38
CA SER A 267 -27.25 19.39 12.60
C SER A 267 -26.76 18.98 14.00
N GLY A 268 -25.60 18.33 14.08
CA GLY A 268 -24.92 17.93 15.32
C GLY A 268 -24.29 16.56 15.11
N CYS A 269 -22.99 16.33 15.28
CA CYS A 269 -22.00 16.99 16.10
C CYS A 269 -20.61 16.85 15.45
N GLU A 270 -20.02 17.96 15.02
CA GLU A 270 -18.57 18.03 14.88
C GLU A 270 -17.98 18.20 16.29
N ALA A 271 -17.68 17.08 16.95
CA ALA A 271 -16.69 17.08 18.01
C ALA A 271 -15.33 16.90 17.33
N VAL A 272 -14.77 18.02 16.85
CA VAL A 272 -13.35 18.11 16.56
C VAL A 272 -12.65 18.29 17.90
N ASP A 273 -12.04 17.22 18.40
CA ASP A 273 -11.02 17.36 19.43
C ASP A 273 -9.86 18.15 18.79
N GLU A 274 -9.82 19.44 19.11
CA GLU A 274 -8.64 20.29 18.97
C GLU A 274 -7.53 19.68 19.84
N VAL A 275 -6.68 18.87 19.23
CA VAL A 275 -5.37 18.57 19.81
C VAL A 275 -4.45 19.72 19.42
N ASP A 276 -4.40 20.71 20.31
CA ASP A 276 -3.44 21.79 20.32
C ASP A 276 -2.00 21.24 20.35
N GLY A 277 -1.31 21.44 19.24
CA GLY A 277 0.10 21.14 19.07
C GLY A 277 0.38 21.18 17.58
N VAL A 278 1.19 22.14 17.14
CA VAL A 278 1.66 22.19 15.75
C VAL A 278 2.38 20.87 15.49
N GLU A 279 1.69 19.89 14.90
CA GLU A 279 2.32 18.67 14.42
C GLU A 279 3.35 19.14 13.41
N GLU A 280 4.62 19.08 13.79
CA GLU A 280 5.72 19.55 12.96
C GLU A 280 5.57 18.87 11.61
N ASP A 281 5.40 19.64 10.53
CA ASP A 281 5.23 19.06 9.21
C ASP A 281 6.52 18.29 8.88
N LEU A 282 6.44 16.97 9.01
CA LEU A 282 7.58 16.08 8.90
C LEU A 282 8.17 16.10 7.49
N LEU A 283 7.48 16.65 6.49
CA LEU A 283 8.06 16.93 5.18
C LEU A 283 9.22 17.94 5.28
N PHE A 284 9.06 18.95 6.14
CA PHE A 284 10.02 20.03 6.34
C PHE A 284 10.90 19.85 7.57
N TRP A 285 10.73 18.77 8.32
CA TRP A 285 11.63 18.40 9.41
C TRP A 285 13.07 18.20 8.88
N ARG A 286 14.04 18.83 9.57
CA ARG A 286 15.47 18.87 9.18
C ARG A 286 16.43 18.46 10.29
N GLN A 287 15.92 18.09 11.46
CA GLN A 287 16.77 17.73 12.60
C GLN A 287 17.42 16.35 12.41
N GLY A 288 16.86 15.53 11.52
CA GLY A 288 17.39 14.22 11.14
C GLY A 288 18.57 14.25 10.19
N ARG A 289 19.41 13.21 10.27
CA ARG A 289 20.57 12.94 9.42
C ARG A 289 20.32 11.82 8.41
N TRP A 290 19.23 11.06 8.50
CA TRP A 290 18.97 9.96 7.54
C TRP A 290 18.82 10.43 6.09
N ARG A 291 18.58 11.73 5.88
CA ARG A 291 18.67 12.37 4.55
C ARG A 291 20.02 12.16 3.86
N GLU A 292 21.12 12.10 4.63
CA GLU A 292 22.48 11.94 4.13
C GLU A 292 22.72 10.58 3.45
N ALA A 293 21.93 9.55 3.81
CA ALA A 293 21.99 8.25 3.16
C ALA A 293 21.50 8.29 1.70
N GLY A 294 20.65 9.26 1.35
CA GLY A 294 20.02 9.36 0.04
C GLY A 294 18.91 8.33 -0.17
N TRP A 295 18.56 8.13 -1.45
CA TRP A 295 17.54 7.19 -1.91
C TRP A 295 18.21 6.04 -2.66
N LEU A 296 17.75 4.79 -2.47
CA LEU A 296 18.33 3.63 -3.17
C LEU A 296 18.04 3.69 -4.67
N LEU A 297 19.09 3.48 -5.47
CA LEU A 297 19.03 3.46 -6.94
C LEU A 297 18.27 2.24 -7.48
N SER A 298 18.33 1.12 -6.77
CA SER A 298 17.75 -0.15 -7.21
C SER A 298 16.85 -0.73 -6.13
N ASN A 299 15.91 -1.57 -6.54
CA ASN A 299 15.04 -2.31 -5.64
C ASN A 299 15.86 -3.31 -4.80
N PRO A 300 15.95 -3.14 -3.47
CA PRO A 300 16.76 -4.02 -2.61
C PRO A 300 16.09 -5.36 -2.28
N VAL A 301 14.77 -5.49 -2.52
CA VAL A 301 13.98 -6.68 -2.18
C VAL A 301 13.83 -7.66 -3.34
N GLY A 302 14.23 -7.28 -4.55
CA GLY A 302 14.26 -8.16 -5.72
C GLY A 302 12.89 -8.47 -6.35
N ALA A 303 11.83 -7.79 -5.89
CA ALA A 303 10.48 -7.90 -6.43
C ALA A 303 9.90 -6.49 -6.66
N PRO A 304 9.80 -6.01 -7.92
CA PRO A 304 9.23 -4.71 -8.19
C PRO A 304 7.69 -4.77 -8.12
N THR A 305 7.08 -3.67 -7.70
CA THR A 305 5.62 -3.48 -7.85
C THR A 305 5.29 -3.10 -9.29
N GLU A 306 4.02 -3.24 -9.71
CA GLU A 306 3.58 -2.77 -11.03
C GLU A 306 3.76 -1.26 -11.19
N ARG A 307 3.61 -0.52 -10.09
CA ARG A 307 3.81 0.93 -10.07
C ARG A 307 5.28 1.28 -10.26
N GLU A 308 6.18 0.51 -9.66
CA GLU A 308 7.62 0.65 -9.86
C GLU A 308 8.00 0.40 -11.32
N VAL A 309 7.54 -0.71 -11.90
CA VAL A 309 7.77 -1.05 -13.31
C VAL A 309 7.25 0.07 -14.22
N TYR A 310 6.06 0.60 -13.94
CA TYR A 310 5.50 1.72 -14.70
C TYR A 310 6.37 2.99 -14.61
N VAL A 311 6.75 3.40 -13.40
CA VAL A 311 7.53 4.63 -13.17
C VAL A 311 8.92 4.53 -13.81
N GLU A 312 9.61 3.40 -13.65
CA GLU A 312 10.97 3.28 -14.17
C GLU A 312 11.01 3.01 -15.67
N LEU A 313 10.21 2.08 -16.17
CA LEU A 313 10.28 1.68 -17.58
C LEU A 313 9.45 2.59 -18.49
N ALA A 314 8.24 2.97 -18.08
CA ALA A 314 7.33 3.72 -18.93
C ALA A 314 7.57 5.23 -18.85
N THR A 315 7.85 5.77 -17.67
CA THR A 315 8.03 7.23 -17.50
C THR A 315 9.48 7.67 -17.35
N ARG A 316 10.42 6.73 -17.14
CA ARG A 316 11.85 6.99 -16.87
C ARG A 316 12.06 7.94 -15.69
N GLN A 317 11.15 7.87 -14.72
CA GLN A 317 11.23 8.67 -13.49
C GLN A 317 11.88 7.86 -12.37
N GLN A 318 12.34 8.59 -11.36
CA GLN A 318 12.95 7.99 -10.18
C GLN A 318 11.88 7.47 -9.22
N VAL A 319 12.24 6.41 -8.52
CA VAL A 319 11.50 5.86 -7.39
C VAL A 319 12.34 6.06 -6.13
N TYR A 320 11.74 6.63 -5.10
CA TYR A 320 12.39 7.03 -3.87
C TYR A 320 12.24 5.93 -2.83
N ARG A 321 13.37 5.29 -2.52
CA ARG A 321 13.45 4.06 -1.74
C ARG A 321 14.33 4.26 -0.53
N VAL A 322 13.88 3.78 0.62
CA VAL A 322 14.73 3.68 1.81
C VAL A 322 14.48 2.34 2.50
N MET A 323 15.56 1.63 2.78
CA MET A 323 15.58 0.49 3.69
C MET A 323 16.01 0.94 5.08
N LEU A 324 15.22 0.57 6.08
CA LEU A 324 15.54 0.71 7.49
C LEU A 324 15.74 -0.68 8.12
N VAL A 325 16.47 -0.73 9.22
CA VAL A 325 16.67 -1.95 10.02
C VAL A 325 16.36 -1.68 11.49
N ARG A 326 15.71 -2.63 12.15
CA ARG A 326 15.45 -2.62 13.59
C ARG A 326 16.76 -2.95 14.34
N ARG A 327 17.14 -2.12 15.30
CA ARG A 327 18.30 -2.29 16.18
C ARG A 327 18.09 -3.33 17.27
#